data_AF-A0AA46S825-F1
#
_entry.id   AF-A0AA46S825-F1
#
_cell.length_a   1.000
_cell.length_b   1.000
_cell.length_c   1.000
_cell.angle_alpha   90.00
_cell.angle_beta   90.00
_cell.angle_gamma   90.00
#
_symmetry.space_group_name_H-M   'P 1'
#
loop_
_entity.id
_entity.type
_entity.pdbx_description
1 polymer ?
#
loop_
_entity_poly.entity_id
_entity_poly.type
_entity_poly.pdbx_seq_one_letter_code
_entity_poly.pdbx_strand_id
1 'polypeptide(L)'
;MKVIYTKDIPDIRDPGACYRTSFIGVVSGAIAIQVDDDFPDAEKIRAAYSHLQNQQSNDVPEGSFIPVEQFDAVAEKLTKAEEQLATAQGEFIAFKNDVAAMKARIAELESAKDNLDEQSDKSSDQTETTEKPKRATKPKPEGE
;
A
#
# COMPACT_ATOMS: atom_id res chain seq x y z
N MET A 1 -17.17 20.54 -23.44
CA MET A 1 -17.99 21.76 -23.70
C MET A 1 -17.09 22.99 -23.76
N LYS A 2 -17.32 23.94 -24.69
CA LYS A 2 -16.56 25.22 -24.74
C LYS A 2 -17.13 26.18 -23.70
N VAL A 3 -16.29 26.87 -22.92
CA VAL A 3 -16.73 27.89 -21.95
C VAL A 3 -16.16 29.24 -22.38
N ILE A 4 -17.00 30.26 -22.47
CA ILE A 4 -16.62 31.60 -22.91
C ILE A 4 -16.92 32.60 -21.79
N TYR A 5 -15.88 33.20 -21.22
CA TYR A 5 -16.00 34.27 -20.24
C TYR A 5 -15.95 35.62 -20.95
N THR A 6 -17.09 36.31 -20.95
CA THR A 6 -17.29 37.58 -21.67
C THR A 6 -18.17 38.52 -20.86
N LYS A 7 -17.96 39.84 -21.00
CA LYS A 7 -18.78 40.85 -20.30
C LYS A 7 -20.22 40.85 -20.81
N ASP A 8 -20.39 40.71 -22.12
CA ASP A 8 -21.68 40.82 -22.80
C ASP A 8 -21.96 39.55 -23.59
N ILE A 9 -23.10 38.91 -23.33
CA ILE A 9 -23.49 37.70 -24.06
C ILE A 9 -23.98 38.12 -25.44
N PRO A 10 -23.43 37.57 -26.54
CA PRO A 10 -23.85 37.93 -27.89
C PRO A 10 -25.29 37.50 -28.17
N ASP A 11 -25.97 38.24 -29.04
CA ASP A 11 -27.34 37.95 -29.48
C ASP A 11 -27.44 36.62 -30.24
N ILE A 12 -26.43 36.33 -31.06
CA ILE A 12 -26.28 35.05 -31.76
C ILE A 12 -25.29 34.20 -30.98
N ARG A 13 -25.78 33.11 -30.40
CA ARG A 13 -25.00 32.24 -29.51
C ARG A 13 -24.59 30.98 -30.24
N ASP A 14 -23.36 30.53 -29.97
CA ASP A 14 -22.93 29.18 -30.30
C ASP A 14 -23.64 28.18 -29.36
N PRO A 15 -24.45 27.24 -29.88
CA PRO A 15 -25.11 26.22 -29.05
C PRO A 15 -24.14 25.31 -28.31
N GLY A 16 -22.90 25.17 -28.78
CA GLY A 16 -21.84 24.38 -28.15
C GLY A 16 -21.05 25.11 -27.07
N ALA A 17 -21.36 26.39 -26.83
CA ALA A 17 -20.65 27.25 -25.89
C ALA A 17 -21.50 27.59 -24.66
N CYS A 18 -20.89 27.51 -23.49
CA CYS A 18 -21.43 28.02 -22.24
C CYS A 18 -20.85 29.41 -21.99
N TYR A 19 -21.66 30.46 -22.17
CA TYR A 19 -21.27 31.83 -21.89
C TYR A 19 -21.39 32.14 -20.40
N ARG A 20 -20.39 32.81 -19.84
CA ARG A 20 -20.31 33.20 -18.43
C ARG A 20 -19.90 34.67 -18.33
N THR A 21 -20.68 35.43 -17.56
CA THR A 21 -20.41 36.85 -17.29
C THR A 21 -19.74 37.09 -15.94
N SER A 22 -19.50 36.03 -15.16
CA SER A 22 -18.75 36.07 -13.90
C SER A 22 -18.01 34.74 -13.67
N PHE A 23 -16.91 34.80 -12.91
CA PHE A 23 -16.19 33.61 -12.47
C PHE A 23 -16.71 33.12 -11.12
N ILE A 24 -17.46 32.02 -11.14
CA ILE A 24 -18.01 31.37 -9.94
C ILE A 24 -17.20 30.12 -9.55
N GLY A 25 -16.29 29.68 -10.42
CA GLY A 25 -15.46 28.50 -10.23
C GLY A 25 -15.26 27.74 -11.53
N VAL A 26 -14.52 26.64 -11.45
CA VAL A 26 -14.22 25.77 -12.59
C VAL A 26 -15.47 24.99 -13.00
N VAL A 27 -15.84 25.10 -14.27
CA VAL A 27 -16.87 24.28 -14.92
C VAL A 27 -16.32 22.90 -15.24
N SER A 28 -16.85 21.87 -14.58
CA SER A 28 -16.53 20.47 -14.89
C SER A 28 -16.94 20.12 -16.33
N GLY A 29 -16.10 19.39 -17.05
CA GLY A 29 -16.32 19.01 -18.45
C GLY A 29 -16.06 20.13 -19.48
N ALA A 30 -15.47 21.25 -19.06
CA ALA A 30 -14.89 22.21 -19.98
C ALA A 30 -13.74 21.56 -20.75
N ILE A 31 -13.74 21.67 -22.08
CA ILE A 31 -12.68 21.13 -22.96
C ILE A 31 -11.88 22.24 -23.63
N ALA A 32 -12.44 23.45 -23.65
CA ALA A 32 -11.84 24.63 -24.22
C ALA A 32 -12.38 25.84 -23.46
N ILE A 33 -11.51 26.80 -23.19
CA ILE A 33 -11.87 28.06 -22.56
C ILE A 33 -11.47 29.22 -23.45
N GLN A 34 -12.33 30.23 -23.50
CA GLN A 34 -12.05 31.53 -24.09
C GLN A 34 -12.36 32.58 -23.04
N VAL A 35 -11.45 33.52 -22.83
CA VAL A 35 -11.57 34.57 -21.82
C VAL A 35 -11.21 35.88 -22.49
N ASP A 36 -12.17 36.80 -22.54
CA ASP A 36 -11.91 38.14 -23.08
C ASP A 36 -10.89 38.87 -22.18
N ASP A 37 -9.98 39.63 -22.79
CA ASP A 37 -8.93 40.35 -22.06
C ASP A 37 -9.50 41.37 -21.05
N ASP A 38 -10.65 41.97 -21.38
CA ASP A 38 -11.33 42.94 -20.52
C ASP A 38 -12.21 42.31 -19.43
N PHE A 39 -12.21 40.98 -19.31
CA PHE A 39 -13.03 40.25 -18.34
C PHE A 39 -12.46 40.35 -16.91
N PRO A 40 -13.28 40.66 -15.88
CA PRO A 40 -12.78 40.68 -14.50
C PRO A 40 -12.25 39.31 -14.11
N ASP A 41 -11.10 39.26 -13.45
CA ASP A 41 -10.45 38.00 -13.04
C ASP A 41 -9.97 37.10 -14.21
N ALA A 42 -9.76 37.64 -15.41
CA ALA A 42 -9.28 36.87 -16.57
C ALA A 42 -8.03 36.02 -16.26
N GLU A 43 -7.06 36.57 -15.53
CA GLU A 43 -5.85 35.85 -15.11
C GLU A 43 -6.15 34.69 -14.16
N LYS A 44 -7.11 34.85 -13.23
CA LYS A 44 -7.51 33.76 -12.33
C LYS A 44 -8.17 32.62 -13.11
N ILE A 45 -8.98 32.96 -14.12
CA ILE A 45 -9.61 31.96 -14.99
C ILE A 45 -8.55 31.22 -15.80
N ARG A 46 -7.64 31.95 -16.45
CA ARG A 46 -6.53 31.34 -17.21
C ARG A 46 -5.70 30.40 -16.35
N ALA A 47 -5.38 30.80 -15.12
CA ALA A 47 -4.66 29.96 -14.17
C ALA A 47 -5.47 28.70 -13.79
N ALA A 48 -6.76 28.84 -13.47
CA ALA A 48 -7.63 27.73 -13.08
C ALA A 48 -7.81 26.69 -14.20
N TYR A 49 -7.74 27.12 -15.46
CA TYR A 49 -7.86 26.27 -16.64
C TYR A 49 -6.54 25.98 -17.36
N SER A 50 -5.39 26.28 -16.74
CA SER A 50 -4.06 26.02 -17.31
C SER A 50 -3.85 24.56 -17.73
N HIS A 51 -4.51 23.62 -17.05
CA HIS A 51 -4.50 22.19 -17.40
C HIS A 51 -5.08 21.88 -18.79
N LEU A 52 -6.05 22.66 -19.28
CA LEU A 52 -6.64 22.45 -20.61
C LEU A 52 -5.66 22.80 -21.73
N GLN A 53 -4.77 23.76 -21.51
CA GLN A 53 -3.69 24.09 -22.45
C GLN A 53 -2.72 22.91 -22.58
N ASN A 54 -2.43 22.23 -21.47
CA ASN A 54 -1.54 21.07 -21.41
C ASN A 54 -2.19 19.78 -21.92
N GLN A 55 -3.49 19.77 -22.15
CA GLN A 55 -4.21 18.64 -22.76
C GLN A 55 -4.27 18.72 -24.30
N GLN A 56 -3.90 19.86 -24.90
CA GLN A 56 -3.84 19.99 -26.37
C GLN A 56 -2.59 19.34 -26.99
N SER A 57 -1.58 19.01 -26.18
CA SER A 57 -0.59 18.00 -26.57
C SER A 57 -1.17 16.62 -26.29
N ASN A 58 -1.60 15.92 -27.33
CA ASN A 58 -1.92 14.48 -27.28
C ASN A 58 -0.69 13.60 -26.96
N ASP A 59 0.42 14.17 -26.51
CA ASP A 59 1.55 13.45 -25.95
C ASP A 59 1.29 13.18 -24.47
N VAL A 60 0.27 12.35 -24.18
CA VAL A 60 0.36 11.55 -22.95
C VAL A 60 1.54 10.63 -23.21
N PRO A 61 2.68 10.76 -22.49
CA PRO A 61 3.82 9.89 -22.75
C PRO A 61 3.33 8.46 -22.64
N GLU A 62 3.68 7.63 -23.61
CA GLU A 62 3.13 6.27 -23.82
C GLU A 62 3.31 5.33 -22.60
N GLY A 63 4.06 5.78 -21.57
CA GLY A 63 4.20 5.13 -20.26
C GLY A 63 3.38 5.71 -19.10
N SER A 64 2.50 6.70 -19.33
CA SER A 64 1.60 7.26 -18.29
C SER A 64 0.31 6.44 -18.12
N PHE A 65 0.06 5.47 -19.01
CA PHE A 65 -1.03 4.52 -18.85
C PHE A 65 -0.53 3.31 -18.08
N ILE A 66 -1.05 3.11 -16.87
CA ILE A 66 -0.85 1.87 -16.11
C ILE A 66 -1.65 0.78 -16.83
N PRO A 67 -1.02 -0.29 -17.37
CA PRO A 67 -1.75 -1.38 -18.01
C PRO A 67 -2.75 -2.01 -17.05
N VAL A 68 -3.94 -2.35 -17.54
CA VAL A 68 -5.02 -2.98 -16.74
C VAL A 68 -4.54 -4.24 -16.01
N GLU A 69 -3.66 -5.01 -16.65
CA GLU A 69 -3.00 -6.20 -16.09
C GLU A 69 -2.25 -5.94 -14.76
N GLN A 70 -1.73 -4.72 -14.56
CA GLN A 70 -1.08 -4.34 -13.30
C GLN A 70 -2.09 -4.15 -12.16
N PHE A 71 -3.34 -3.79 -12.49
CA PHE A 71 -4.40 -3.68 -11.49
C PHE A 71 -4.89 -5.05 -11.04
N ASP A 72 -5.01 -6.02 -11.94
CA ASP A 72 -5.42 -7.38 -11.59
C ASP A 72 -4.40 -8.04 -10.64
N ALA A 73 -3.11 -7.90 -10.95
CA ALA A 73 -2.04 -8.38 -10.08
C ALA A 73 -2.01 -7.68 -8.70
N VAL A 74 -2.42 -6.41 -8.63
CA VAL A 74 -2.55 -5.68 -7.36
C VAL A 74 -3.80 -6.11 -6.60
N ALA A 75 -4.91 -6.33 -7.28
CA ALA A 75 -6.17 -6.81 -6.69
C ALA A 75 -6.00 -8.22 -6.08
N GLU A 76 -5.31 -9.12 -6.77
CA GLU A 76 -4.99 -10.45 -6.25
C GLU A 76 -4.10 -10.37 -5.00
N LYS A 77 -3.05 -9.54 -5.03
CA LYS A 77 -2.17 -9.32 -3.88
C LYS A 77 -2.92 -8.70 -2.70
N LEU A 78 -3.83 -7.76 -2.97
CA LEU A 78 -4.66 -7.13 -1.95
C LEU A 78 -5.57 -8.17 -1.27
N THR A 79 -6.26 -8.98 -2.08
CA THR A 79 -7.15 -10.04 -1.57
C THR A 79 -6.39 -11.03 -0.69
N LYS A 80 -5.22 -11.49 -1.15
CA LYS A 80 -4.36 -12.38 -0.37
C LYS A 80 -3.87 -11.74 0.94
N ALA A 81 -3.52 -10.46 0.92
CA ALA A 81 -3.08 -9.76 2.12
C ALA A 81 -4.23 -9.61 3.14
N GLU A 82 -5.44 -9.35 2.67
CA GLU A 82 -6.64 -9.28 3.51
C GLU A 82 -6.96 -10.63 4.17
N GLU A 83 -6.87 -11.74 3.42
CA GLU A 83 -7.04 -13.09 3.97
C GLU A 83 -6.01 -13.43 5.04
N GLN A 84 -4.73 -13.10 4.79
CA GLN A 84 -3.65 -13.32 5.76
C GLN A 84 -3.86 -12.46 7.01
N LEU A 85 -4.31 -11.22 6.85
CA LEU A 85 -4.60 -10.33 7.97
C LEU A 85 -5.77 -10.85 8.80
N ALA A 86 -6.86 -11.28 8.18
CA ALA A 86 -8.02 -11.86 8.87
C ALA A 86 -7.63 -13.12 9.64
N THR A 87 -6.80 -13.98 9.05
CA THR A 87 -6.26 -15.18 9.71
C THR A 87 -5.41 -14.81 10.92
N ALA A 88 -4.45 -13.91 10.76
CA ALA A 88 -3.57 -13.45 11.85
C ALA A 88 -4.36 -12.77 12.98
N GLN A 89 -5.41 -12.02 12.65
CA GLN A 89 -6.31 -11.44 13.65
C GLN A 89 -7.07 -12.52 14.43
N GLY A 90 -7.60 -13.53 13.74
CA GLY A 90 -8.27 -14.67 14.37
C GLY A 90 -7.34 -15.45 15.30
N GLU A 91 -6.11 -15.74 14.84
CA GLU A 91 -5.08 -16.40 15.64
C GLU A 91 -4.66 -15.56 16.85
N PHE A 92 -4.49 -14.24 16.68
CA PHE A 92 -4.15 -13.34 17.78
C PHE A 92 -5.25 -13.26 18.83
N ILE A 93 -6.52 -13.23 18.40
CA ILE A 93 -7.67 -13.27 19.31
C ILE A 93 -7.72 -14.62 20.04
N ALA A 94 -7.52 -15.74 19.33
CA ALA A 94 -7.47 -17.07 19.94
C ALA A 94 -6.34 -17.16 20.97
N PHE A 95 -5.15 -16.67 20.63
CA PHE A 95 -4.00 -16.60 21.54
C PHE A 95 -4.32 -15.78 22.79
N LYS A 96 -4.94 -14.61 22.65
CA LYS A 96 -5.34 -13.78 23.81
C LYS A 96 -6.44 -14.43 24.66
N ASN A 97 -7.38 -15.13 24.03
CA ASN A 97 -8.53 -15.71 24.71
C ASN A 97 -8.21 -17.05 25.37
N ASP A 98 -7.08 -17.69 25.02
CA ASP A 98 -6.58 -18.87 25.73
C ASP A 98 -5.85 -18.49 27.04
N VAL A 99 -6.57 -17.74 27.88
CA VAL A 99 -6.13 -17.36 29.22
C VAL A 99 -5.90 -18.60 30.09
N ALA A 100 -6.61 -19.69 29.82
CA ALA A 100 -6.44 -20.96 30.53
C ALA A 100 -5.09 -21.60 30.22
N ALA A 101 -4.68 -21.72 28.95
CA ALA A 101 -3.36 -22.23 28.59
C ALA A 101 -2.24 -21.28 29.03
N MET A 102 -2.43 -19.96 28.95
CA MET A 102 -1.46 -19.00 29.47
C MET A 102 -1.28 -19.15 30.99
N LYS A 103 -2.37 -19.29 31.76
CA LYS A 103 -2.30 -19.53 33.21
C LYS A 103 -1.67 -20.88 33.55
N ALA A 104 -1.99 -21.93 32.81
CA ALA A 104 -1.37 -23.25 32.99
C ALA A 104 0.14 -23.20 32.78
N ARG A 105 0.60 -22.48 31.75
CA ARG A 105 2.03 -22.28 31.47
C ARG A 105 2.73 -21.42 32.53
N ILE A 106 2.05 -20.41 33.07
CA ILE A 106 2.57 -19.62 34.21
C ILE A 106 2.72 -20.51 35.45
N ALA A 107 1.71 -21.30 35.80
CA ALA A 107 1.75 -22.21 36.94
C ALA A 107 2.86 -23.27 36.81
N GLU A 108 3.05 -23.81 35.60
CA GLU A 108 4.16 -24.73 35.31
C GLU A 108 5.52 -24.06 35.52
N LEU A 109 5.72 -22.85 34.99
CA LEU A 109 6.97 -22.09 35.15
C LEU A 109 7.24 -21.68 36.60
N GLU A 110 6.21 -21.31 37.37
CA GLU A 110 6.31 -21.01 38.80
C GLU A 110 6.66 -22.28 39.60
N SER A 111 6.00 -23.40 39.31
CA SER A 111 6.33 -24.67 39.97
C SER A 111 7.75 -25.15 39.63
N ALA A 112 8.23 -24.96 38.40
CA ALA A 112 9.59 -25.30 38.02
C ALA A 112 10.64 -24.42 38.72
N LYS A 113 10.27 -23.18 39.08
CA LYS A 113 11.12 -22.26 39.86
C LYS A 113 11.25 -22.72 41.31
N ASP A 114 10.15 -23.17 41.92
CA ASP A 114 10.15 -23.68 43.30
C ASP A 114 10.94 -25.00 43.44
N ASN A 115 10.96 -25.82 42.38
CA ASN A 115 11.74 -27.07 42.34
C ASN A 115 13.25 -26.87 42.10
N LEU A 116 13.71 -25.66 41.73
CA LEU A 116 15.15 -25.36 41.56
C LEU A 116 15.85 -25.05 42.89
N ASP A 117 15.12 -24.67 43.94
CA ASP A 117 15.67 -24.38 45.27
C ASP A 117 15.87 -25.64 46.14
N GLU A 118 15.28 -26.80 45.79
CA GLU A 118 15.44 -28.06 46.54
C GLU A 118 16.49 -29.03 45.96
N GLN A 119 17.00 -28.81 44.74
CA GLN A 119 17.99 -29.70 44.11
C GLN A 119 19.46 -29.23 44.26
N SER A 120 19.75 -28.13 44.96
CA SER A 120 21.13 -27.66 45.15
C SER A 120 21.93 -28.38 46.25
N ASP A 121 21.38 -29.42 46.89
CA ASP A 121 22.09 -30.17 47.93
C ASP A 121 21.90 -31.70 47.78
N LYS A 122 22.58 -32.30 46.81
CA LYS A 122 23.55 -33.39 47.06
C LYS A 122 24.14 -34.01 45.78
N SER A 123 25.47 -33.94 45.75
CA SER A 123 26.43 -34.89 45.19
C SER A 123 26.75 -34.86 43.70
N SER A 124 27.83 -34.12 43.43
CA SER A 124 28.94 -34.47 42.53
C SER A 124 29.21 -35.98 42.34
N ASP A 125 29.53 -36.39 41.11
CA ASP A 125 30.90 -36.77 40.73
C ASP A 125 31.07 -36.83 39.19
N GLN A 126 32.28 -36.51 38.73
CA GLN A 126 32.71 -36.24 37.36
C GLN A 126 32.72 -37.52 36.49
N THR A 127 32.56 -37.46 35.17
CA THR A 127 33.72 -37.33 34.28
C THR A 127 33.33 -37.10 32.82
N GLU A 128 34.06 -36.15 32.24
CA GLU A 128 34.20 -35.74 30.85
C GLU A 128 34.92 -36.80 30.01
N THR A 129 34.42 -37.10 28.80
CA THR A 129 35.30 -37.42 27.66
C THR A 129 34.77 -36.81 26.35
N THR A 130 35.58 -35.89 25.84
CA THR A 130 35.78 -35.42 24.47
C THR A 130 35.47 -36.40 23.33
N GLU A 131 34.87 -35.94 22.22
CA GLU A 131 35.57 -35.80 20.92
C GLU A 131 34.78 -35.00 19.85
N LYS A 132 35.53 -34.25 19.05
CA LYS A 132 35.19 -33.28 17.98
C LYS A 132 34.97 -34.00 16.63
N PRO A 133 34.23 -33.45 15.64
CA PRO A 133 33.71 -34.21 14.49
C PRO A 133 34.74 -34.45 13.38
N LYS A 134 34.74 -35.65 12.78
CA LYS A 134 35.54 -36.02 11.58
C LYS A 134 34.70 -35.99 10.30
N ARG A 135 35.17 -35.21 9.31
CA ARG A 135 34.65 -35.11 7.94
C ARG A 135 35.37 -36.10 7.01
N ALA A 136 34.56 -36.87 6.29
CA ALA A 136 34.73 -37.47 4.95
C ALA A 136 35.91 -38.41 4.63
N THR A 137 35.57 -39.64 4.19
CA THR A 137 36.35 -40.35 3.17
C THR A 137 35.44 -41.19 2.26
N LYS A 138 35.63 -41.02 0.94
CA LYS A 138 35.04 -41.70 -0.22
C LYS A 138 35.71 -43.08 -0.42
N PRO A 139 35.04 -44.15 -0.92
CA PRO A 139 35.72 -45.41 -1.24
C PRO A 139 36.52 -45.38 -2.55
N LYS A 140 37.60 -46.17 -2.56
CA LYS A 140 38.67 -46.40 -3.55
C LYS A 140 38.18 -47.18 -4.81
N PRO A 141 38.99 -47.25 -5.90
CA PRO A 141 38.61 -47.81 -7.20
C PRO A 141 38.84 -49.33 -7.30
N GLU A 142 38.08 -49.96 -8.18
CA GLU A 142 38.33 -51.30 -8.71
C GLU A 142 39.18 -51.18 -9.99
N GLY A 143 40.14 -52.08 -10.14
CA GLY A 143 40.91 -52.27 -11.36
C GLY A 143 41.16 -53.75 -11.58
N GLU A 144 40.89 -54.20 -12.80
CA GLU A 144 41.73 -55.05 -13.65
C GLU A 144 41.40 -54.75 -15.11
#